data_AF-A0A6H9UUC8-F1
#
_entry.id   AF-A0A6H9UUC8-F1
#
_cell.length_a   1.000
_cell.length_b   1.000
_cell.length_c   1.000
_cell.angle_alpha   90.00
_cell.angle_beta   90.00
_cell.angle_gamma   90.00
#
_symmetry.space_group_name_H-M   'P 1'
#
loop_
_entity.id
_entity.type
_entity.pdbx_description
1 polymer ?
#
loop_
_entity_poly.entity_id
_entity_poly.type
_entity_poly.pdbx_seq_one_letter_code
_entity_poly.pdbx_strand_id
1 'polypeptide(L)'
;MSDLVHTGSGPVRVDYHHYLVYDPEAPVTEDELDVSHNGLIALSDGQVEIQTGIHSGNAQVTVAAHRTTPDADPGPWQEIVEVSVHTPSGELLIGALMDDMEEELPSLAASGPGDYRLRVHARGRDTAVDLTTREITEHYLIQGWPVAPTPPLTLSTGDRDGAQQRSSTPLSAPVTSGPARGQSARERDILHRSLRDEES
;
A
#
# COMPACT_ATOMS: atom_id res chain seq x y z
N MET A 1 -16.40 -13.63 -21.12
CA MET A 1 -15.67 -14.34 -20.06
C MET A 1 -15.19 -13.28 -19.09
N SER A 2 -15.53 -13.38 -17.82
CA SER A 2 -15.10 -12.40 -16.82
C SER A 2 -13.60 -12.52 -16.63
N ASP A 3 -12.89 -11.40 -16.67
CA ASP A 3 -11.44 -11.35 -16.45
C ASP A 3 -11.06 -11.40 -14.96
N LEU A 4 -12.02 -11.07 -14.10
CA LEU A 4 -11.88 -11.16 -12.65
C LEU A 4 -11.77 -12.64 -12.22
N VAL A 5 -10.66 -12.99 -11.57
CA VAL A 5 -10.41 -14.32 -11.00
C VAL A 5 -11.09 -14.45 -9.64
N HIS A 6 -10.81 -13.51 -8.73
CA HIS A 6 -11.45 -13.44 -7.42
C HIS A 6 -11.41 -12.01 -6.88
N THR A 7 -12.23 -11.76 -5.88
CA THR A 7 -12.30 -10.48 -5.17
C THR A 7 -12.64 -10.72 -3.71
N GLY A 8 -12.20 -9.82 -2.84
CA GLY A 8 -12.51 -9.80 -1.42
C GLY A 8 -12.53 -8.36 -0.92
N SER A 9 -13.24 -8.10 0.18
CA SER A 9 -13.31 -6.77 0.78
C SER A 9 -13.38 -6.88 2.29
N GLY A 10 -12.65 -6.01 2.99
CA GLY A 10 -12.57 -6.02 4.44
C GLY A 10 -11.89 -4.76 4.99
N PRO A 11 -12.04 -4.50 6.30
CA PRO A 11 -11.28 -3.46 6.96
C PRO A 11 -9.79 -3.85 7.03
N VAL A 12 -8.91 -2.90 6.77
CA VAL A 12 -7.46 -3.04 6.92
C VAL A 12 -6.99 -2.01 7.93
N ARG A 13 -6.21 -2.48 8.90
CA ARG A 13 -5.60 -1.62 9.91
C ARG A 13 -4.54 -0.74 9.25
N VAL A 14 -4.68 0.56 9.50
CA VAL A 14 -3.75 1.60 9.08
C VAL A 14 -3.01 2.07 10.32
N ASP A 15 -1.68 2.15 10.21
CA ASP A 15 -0.82 2.71 11.23
C ASP A 15 0.20 3.66 10.57
N TYR A 16 0.39 4.84 11.15
CA TYR A 16 1.32 5.86 10.65
C TYR A 16 1.16 6.18 9.15
N HIS A 17 -0.06 6.45 8.72
CA HIS A 17 -0.42 6.86 7.35
C HIS A 17 -0.26 5.80 6.25
N HIS A 18 -0.06 4.53 6.59
CA HIS A 18 0.03 3.50 5.56
C HIS A 18 -0.37 2.11 6.02
N TYR A 19 -0.57 1.26 5.01
CA TYR A 19 -0.62 -0.19 5.10
C TYR A 19 0.11 -0.79 3.89
N LEU A 20 0.29 -2.10 3.87
CA LEU A 20 1.23 -2.76 2.97
C LEU A 20 0.54 -3.66 1.95
N VAL A 21 1.13 -3.76 0.77
CA VAL A 21 1.00 -4.90 -0.14
C VAL A 21 2.37 -5.54 -0.31
N TYR A 22 2.49 -6.83 -0.05
CA TYR A 22 3.78 -7.51 -0.02
C TYR A 22 3.71 -8.95 -0.52
N ASP A 23 4.85 -9.45 -0.98
CA ASP A 23 5.11 -10.87 -1.18
C ASP A 23 5.95 -11.37 0.01
N PRO A 24 5.55 -12.46 0.70
CA PRO A 24 6.28 -12.97 1.86
C PRO A 24 7.71 -13.46 1.56
N GLU A 25 8.00 -13.78 0.29
CA GLU A 25 9.32 -14.21 -0.19
C GLU A 25 10.02 -13.13 -1.02
N ALA A 26 9.47 -11.91 -1.14
CA ALA A 26 10.15 -10.82 -1.82
C ALA A 26 11.50 -10.52 -1.15
N PRO A 27 12.59 -10.42 -1.93
CA PRO A 27 13.85 -9.93 -1.39
C PRO A 27 13.72 -8.43 -1.07
N VAL A 28 14.49 -7.97 -0.08
CA VAL A 28 14.73 -6.53 0.10
C VAL A 28 15.44 -6.00 -1.15
N THR A 29 14.91 -4.93 -1.73
CA THR A 29 15.44 -4.27 -2.92
C THR A 29 15.89 -2.85 -2.61
N GLU A 30 16.88 -2.35 -3.34
CA GLU A 30 17.25 -0.92 -3.34
C GLU A 30 16.32 -0.07 -4.23
N ASP A 31 15.40 -0.73 -4.96
CA ASP A 31 14.39 -0.06 -5.76
C ASP A 31 13.40 0.65 -4.82
N GLU A 32 13.48 1.98 -4.82
CA GLU A 32 12.62 2.84 -4.03
C GLU A 32 11.76 3.71 -4.95
N LEU A 33 10.51 3.96 -4.52
CA LEU A 33 9.63 4.95 -5.12
C LEU A 33 9.12 5.83 -4.00
N ASP A 34 9.59 7.07 -3.94
CA ASP A 34 9.10 8.03 -2.97
C ASP A 34 7.65 8.44 -3.30
N VAL A 35 6.80 8.53 -2.28
CA VAL A 35 5.39 8.90 -2.44
C VAL A 35 5.21 10.22 -3.21
N SER A 36 6.13 11.17 -3.11
CA SER A 36 6.06 12.46 -3.83
C SER A 36 6.00 12.32 -5.35
N HIS A 37 6.35 11.15 -5.90
CA HIS A 37 6.23 10.89 -7.35
C HIS A 37 4.77 10.77 -7.82
N ASN A 38 3.88 10.25 -6.97
CA ASN A 38 2.51 9.94 -7.39
C ASN A 38 1.43 10.30 -6.35
N GLY A 39 1.78 10.47 -5.09
CA GLY A 39 0.91 10.91 -4.00
C GLY A 39 0.08 9.83 -3.31
N LEU A 40 0.25 8.55 -3.67
CA LEU A 40 -0.57 7.44 -3.17
C LEU A 40 0.24 6.18 -2.83
N ILE A 41 1.27 5.86 -3.59
CA ILE A 41 2.05 4.63 -3.48
C ILE A 41 3.51 4.99 -3.26
N ALA A 42 4.13 4.38 -2.25
CA ALA A 42 5.57 4.29 -2.13
C ALA A 42 6.04 2.84 -2.33
N LEU A 43 7.30 2.67 -2.73
CA LEU A 43 7.99 1.39 -2.75
C LEU A 43 9.22 1.49 -1.85
N SER A 44 9.35 0.56 -0.92
CA SER A 44 10.44 0.51 0.07
C SER A 44 10.67 -0.93 0.50
N ASP A 45 11.93 -1.35 0.65
CA ASP A 45 12.31 -2.69 1.12
C ASP A 45 11.63 -3.86 0.37
N GLY A 46 11.31 -3.69 -0.92
CA GLY A 46 10.61 -4.70 -1.73
C GLY A 46 9.11 -4.81 -1.47
N GLN A 47 8.52 -3.86 -0.73
CA GLN A 47 7.11 -3.78 -0.39
C GLN A 47 6.45 -2.57 -1.04
N VAL A 48 5.14 -2.65 -1.21
CA VAL A 48 4.30 -1.54 -1.65
C VAL A 48 3.63 -0.94 -0.43
N GLU A 49 3.84 0.35 -0.21
CA GLU A 49 3.18 1.10 0.85
C GLU A 49 2.04 1.92 0.25
N ILE A 50 0.81 1.68 0.72
CA ILE A 50 -0.36 2.45 0.33
C ILE A 50 -0.60 3.55 1.34
N GLN A 51 -0.56 4.79 0.85
CA GLN A 51 -0.61 5.99 1.69
C GLN A 51 -2.06 6.41 1.95
N THR A 52 -2.33 6.84 3.17
CA THR A 52 -3.64 7.18 3.70
C THR A 52 -3.68 8.60 4.25
N GLY A 53 -4.86 9.21 4.24
CA GLY A 53 -5.04 10.54 4.83
C GLY A 53 -5.10 10.46 6.36
N ILE A 54 -5.77 9.44 6.91
CA ILE A 54 -5.78 9.14 8.34
C ILE A 54 -4.38 8.75 8.82
N HIS A 55 -4.08 9.09 10.07
CA HIS A 55 -2.85 8.62 10.72
C HIS A 55 -2.97 7.15 11.15
N SER A 56 -4.08 6.80 11.82
CA SER A 56 -4.34 5.43 12.29
C SER A 56 -5.83 5.13 12.31
N GLY A 57 -6.19 3.85 12.20
CA GLY A 57 -7.59 3.41 12.21
C GLY A 57 -7.82 2.32 11.19
N ASN A 58 -9.02 2.26 10.63
CA ASN A 58 -9.35 1.27 9.60
C ASN A 58 -9.70 1.96 8.27
N ALA A 59 -9.19 1.41 7.18
CA ALA A 59 -9.63 1.73 5.82
C ALA A 59 -10.41 0.54 5.24
N GLN A 60 -11.42 0.80 4.42
CA GLN A 60 -12.09 -0.28 3.68
C GLN A 60 -11.27 -0.59 2.43
N VAL A 61 -10.74 -1.81 2.32
CA VAL A 61 -9.97 -2.24 1.16
C VAL A 61 -10.73 -3.32 0.41
N THR A 62 -10.79 -3.18 -0.91
CA THR A 62 -11.27 -4.20 -1.83
C THR A 62 -10.13 -4.63 -2.73
N VAL A 63 -9.88 -5.93 -2.80
CA VAL A 63 -8.90 -6.53 -3.72
C VAL A 63 -9.62 -7.20 -4.88
N ALA A 64 -9.05 -7.10 -6.07
CA ALA A 64 -9.57 -7.73 -7.28
C ALA A 64 -8.40 -8.24 -8.13
N ALA A 65 -8.26 -9.56 -8.24
CA ALA A 65 -7.23 -10.16 -9.08
C ALA A 65 -7.81 -10.49 -10.46
N HIS A 66 -7.10 -10.10 -11.50
CA HIS A 66 -7.51 -10.20 -12.90
C HIS A 66 -6.51 -11.04 -13.70
N ARG A 67 -6.97 -11.69 -14.78
CA ARG A 67 -6.07 -12.42 -15.70
C ARG A 67 -5.42 -11.48 -16.71
N THR A 68 -6.05 -10.36 -17.01
CA THR A 68 -5.59 -9.35 -17.96
C THR A 68 -5.80 -7.95 -17.40
N THR A 69 -5.47 -6.92 -18.19
CA THR A 69 -5.69 -5.54 -17.79
C THR A 69 -7.19 -5.24 -17.66
N PRO A 70 -7.68 -4.79 -16.50
CA PRO A 70 -9.06 -4.35 -16.35
C PRO A 70 -9.26 -2.96 -16.98
N ASP A 71 -10.47 -2.71 -17.46
CA ASP A 71 -10.87 -1.39 -17.95
C ASP A 71 -10.56 -0.30 -16.92
N ALA A 72 -9.98 0.81 -17.38
CA ALA A 72 -9.60 1.94 -16.53
C ALA A 72 -10.81 2.84 -16.21
N ASP A 73 -11.92 2.27 -15.77
CA ASP A 73 -13.10 3.04 -15.35
C ASP A 73 -12.75 3.85 -14.08
N PRO A 74 -12.72 5.20 -14.17
CA PRO A 74 -12.36 6.02 -13.02
C PRO A 74 -13.42 6.00 -11.92
N GLY A 75 -14.68 5.63 -12.22
CA GLY A 75 -15.74 5.51 -11.21
C GLY A 75 -15.83 6.71 -10.25
N PRO A 76 -16.04 6.47 -8.94
CA PRO A 76 -16.08 7.50 -7.90
C PRO A 76 -14.71 7.79 -7.26
N TRP A 77 -13.61 7.35 -7.89
CA TRP A 77 -12.28 7.41 -7.29
C TRP A 77 -11.63 8.77 -7.51
N GLN A 78 -10.92 9.25 -6.49
CA GLN A 78 -10.28 10.57 -6.51
C GLN A 78 -8.84 10.45 -7.02
N GLU A 79 -8.13 9.45 -6.51
CA GLU A 79 -6.74 9.17 -6.85
C GLU A 79 -6.64 7.78 -7.48
N ILE A 80 -5.90 7.65 -8.58
CA ILE A 80 -5.65 6.37 -9.25
C ILE A 80 -4.20 6.31 -9.71
N VAL A 81 -3.44 5.36 -9.17
CA VAL A 81 -2.02 5.15 -9.49
C VAL A 81 -1.78 3.68 -9.83
N GLU A 82 -0.91 3.46 -10.80
CA GLU A 82 -0.41 2.13 -11.14
C GLU A 82 1.09 2.00 -10.91
N VAL A 83 1.51 0.84 -10.38
CA VAL A 83 2.92 0.46 -10.19
C VAL A 83 3.14 -0.98 -10.62
N SER A 84 4.36 -1.31 -11.05
CA SER A 84 4.74 -2.68 -11.34
C SER A 84 5.46 -3.29 -10.13
N VAL A 85 5.18 -4.55 -9.84
CA VAL A 85 5.78 -5.31 -8.75
C VAL A 85 6.19 -6.69 -9.23
N HIS A 86 7.21 -7.27 -8.61
CA HIS A 86 7.64 -8.63 -8.86
C HIS A 86 7.28 -9.51 -7.65
N THR A 87 6.63 -10.65 -7.89
CA THR A 87 6.29 -11.63 -6.85
C THR A 87 6.99 -12.96 -7.12
N PRO A 88 8.08 -13.29 -6.40
CA PRO A 88 8.74 -14.58 -6.54
C PRO A 88 7.91 -15.77 -6.01
N SER A 89 7.08 -15.59 -4.98
CA SER A 89 6.24 -16.68 -4.43
C SER A 89 4.98 -16.89 -5.27
N GLY A 90 4.54 -15.86 -6.00
CA GLY A 90 3.24 -15.82 -6.64
C GLY A 90 2.12 -15.41 -5.70
N GLU A 91 2.45 -14.77 -4.58
CA GLU A 91 1.52 -14.18 -3.63
C GLU A 91 1.76 -12.67 -3.48
N LEU A 92 0.67 -11.90 -3.53
CA LEU A 92 0.66 -10.46 -3.24
C LEU A 92 -0.46 -10.19 -2.26
N LEU A 93 -0.11 -10.06 -0.99
CA LEU A 93 -1.03 -10.02 0.14
C LEU A 93 -1.17 -8.61 0.68
N ILE A 94 -2.32 -8.31 1.27
CA ILE A 94 -2.52 -7.09 2.06
C ILE A 94 -1.97 -7.35 3.47
N GLY A 95 -1.33 -6.36 4.07
CA GLY A 95 -0.81 -6.44 5.43
C GLY A 95 -0.97 -5.14 6.20
N ALA A 96 -1.21 -5.25 7.50
CA ALA A 96 -1.08 -4.13 8.43
C ALA A 96 0.37 -4.03 8.94
N LEU A 97 0.75 -2.86 9.45
CA LEU A 97 2.14 -2.60 9.83
C LEU A 97 2.52 -3.22 11.18
N MET A 98 1.63 -3.10 12.17
CA MET A 98 1.87 -3.47 13.57
C MET A 98 1.08 -4.67 14.07
N ASP A 99 -0.05 -4.99 13.44
CA ASP A 99 -0.95 -6.07 13.83
C ASP A 99 -1.11 -7.10 12.71
N ASP A 100 -1.55 -8.30 13.09
CA ASP A 100 -2.04 -9.28 12.12
C ASP A 100 -3.40 -8.83 11.57
N MET A 101 -3.72 -9.20 10.33
CA MET A 101 -5.04 -8.94 9.77
C MET A 101 -6.11 -9.76 10.51
N GLU A 102 -7.21 -9.12 10.91
CA GLU A 102 -8.36 -9.82 11.50
C GLU A 102 -9.01 -10.80 10.50
N GLU A 103 -9.04 -10.42 9.21
CA GLU A 103 -9.52 -11.26 8.12
C GLU A 103 -8.58 -11.12 6.91
N GLU A 104 -8.07 -12.22 6.42
CA GLU A 104 -7.16 -12.24 5.27
C GLU A 104 -7.90 -11.92 3.96
N LEU A 105 -7.40 -10.95 3.21
CA LEU A 105 -7.87 -10.66 1.86
C LEU A 105 -7.18 -11.57 0.84
N PRO A 106 -7.87 -12.01 -0.23
CA PRO A 106 -7.28 -12.92 -1.20
C PRO A 106 -6.12 -12.27 -1.98
N SER A 107 -5.09 -13.05 -2.29
CA SER A 107 -3.87 -12.62 -2.99
C SER A 107 -4.13 -11.95 -4.33
N LEU A 108 -3.56 -10.78 -4.59
CA LEU A 108 -3.65 -10.09 -5.89
C LEU A 108 -2.94 -10.83 -7.04
N ALA A 109 -2.07 -11.79 -6.73
CA ALA A 109 -1.29 -12.55 -7.69
C ALA A 109 -1.98 -13.85 -8.14
N ALA A 110 -3.02 -13.72 -8.97
CA ALA A 110 -3.85 -14.86 -9.39
C ALA A 110 -3.20 -15.81 -10.43
N SER A 111 -2.00 -15.52 -10.93
CA SER A 111 -1.32 -16.30 -11.99
C SER A 111 0.02 -16.91 -11.55
N GLY A 112 0.29 -16.97 -10.24
CA GLY A 112 1.54 -17.49 -9.69
C GLY A 112 2.71 -16.50 -9.82
N PRO A 113 3.96 -16.97 -9.66
CA PRO A 113 5.14 -16.11 -9.66
C PRO A 113 5.31 -15.29 -10.95
N GLY A 114 5.80 -14.05 -10.82
CA GLY A 114 6.13 -13.20 -11.96
C GLY A 114 5.91 -11.72 -11.72
N ASP A 115 5.86 -10.97 -12.82
CA ASP A 115 5.63 -9.53 -12.81
C ASP A 115 4.13 -9.20 -12.89
N TYR A 116 3.70 -8.29 -12.04
CA TYR A 116 2.33 -7.83 -11.93
C TYR A 116 2.26 -6.31 -12.01
N ARG A 117 1.13 -5.83 -12.53
CA ARG A 117 0.71 -4.44 -12.38
C ARG A 117 -0.32 -4.36 -11.28
N LEU A 118 -0.11 -3.44 -10.35
CA LEU A 118 -1.10 -3.03 -9.38
C LEU A 118 -1.71 -1.70 -9.82
N ARG A 119 -3.04 -1.58 -9.76
CA ARG A 119 -3.77 -0.31 -9.86
C ARG A 119 -4.49 -0.06 -8.55
N VAL A 120 -4.12 1.02 -7.87
CA VAL A 120 -4.70 1.43 -6.60
C VAL A 120 -5.58 2.63 -6.86
N HIS A 121 -6.83 2.51 -6.43
CA HIS A 121 -7.80 3.59 -6.42
C HIS A 121 -8.04 4.00 -4.98
N ALA A 122 -8.10 5.30 -4.73
CA ALA A 122 -8.36 5.85 -3.41
C ALA A 122 -9.47 6.89 -3.45
N ARG A 123 -10.25 6.92 -2.37
CA ARG A 123 -11.20 8.02 -2.09
C ARG A 123 -11.37 8.20 -0.59
N GLY A 124 -11.74 9.41 -0.19
CA GLY A 124 -12.06 9.77 1.19
C GLY A 124 -10.87 10.21 2.03
N ARG A 125 -9.65 10.21 1.48
CA ARG A 125 -8.39 10.61 2.17
C ARG A 125 -8.45 12.00 2.77
N ASP A 126 -9.21 12.90 2.16
CA ASP A 126 -9.38 14.29 2.61
C ASP A 126 -10.36 14.47 3.80
N THR A 127 -10.92 13.39 4.36
CA THR A 127 -12.02 13.46 5.34
C THR A 127 -11.55 13.57 6.79
N ALA A 128 -10.55 12.76 7.16
CA ALA A 128 -10.07 12.63 8.54
C ALA A 128 -8.53 12.72 8.61
N VAL A 129 -7.98 13.67 7.85
CA VAL A 129 -6.54 13.89 7.69
C VAL A 129 -5.83 13.98 9.04
N ASP A 130 -4.76 13.21 9.20
CA ASP A 130 -3.91 13.11 10.41
C ASP A 130 -4.64 12.64 11.68
N LEU A 131 -5.88 12.16 11.58
CA LEU A 131 -6.64 11.69 12.73
C LEU A 131 -6.45 10.19 12.96
N THR A 132 -6.57 9.80 14.24
CA THR A 132 -6.85 8.40 14.60
C THR A 132 -8.37 8.21 14.68
N THR A 133 -8.94 7.39 13.80
CA THR A 133 -10.39 7.22 13.68
C THR A 133 -10.85 5.78 13.92
N ARG A 134 -12.05 5.63 14.47
CA ARG A 134 -12.78 4.34 14.55
C ARG A 134 -13.78 4.18 13.40
N GLU A 135 -14.20 5.29 12.80
CA GLU A 135 -15.11 5.29 11.65
C GLU A 135 -14.29 5.18 10.37
N ILE A 136 -14.71 4.30 9.45
CA ILE A 136 -14.06 4.13 8.16
C ILE A 136 -14.47 5.29 7.24
N THR A 137 -13.53 6.19 6.96
CA THR A 137 -13.71 7.31 6.04
C THR A 137 -13.05 7.08 4.68
N GLU A 138 -12.05 6.19 4.63
CA GLU A 138 -11.24 5.95 3.44
C GLU A 138 -11.56 4.59 2.82
N HIS A 139 -11.60 4.59 1.49
CA HIS A 139 -11.91 3.40 0.71
C HIS A 139 -10.86 3.23 -0.38
N TYR A 140 -10.47 1.98 -0.60
CA TYR A 140 -9.47 1.60 -1.58
C TYR A 140 -9.95 0.43 -2.43
N LEU A 141 -9.62 0.48 -3.73
CA LEU A 141 -9.72 -0.65 -4.64
C LEU A 141 -8.33 -0.94 -5.22
N ILE A 142 -7.82 -2.14 -4.95
CA ILE A 142 -6.53 -2.60 -5.45
C ILE A 142 -6.80 -3.71 -6.47
N GLN A 143 -6.40 -3.46 -7.71
CA GLN A 143 -6.49 -4.44 -8.79
C GLN A 143 -5.10 -4.96 -9.12
N GLY A 144 -4.96 -6.27 -9.34
CA GLY A 144 -3.70 -6.91 -9.73
C GLY A 144 -3.87 -7.77 -10.98
N TRP A 145 -2.94 -7.67 -11.93
CA TRP A 145 -2.91 -8.55 -13.11
C TRP A 145 -1.48 -8.80 -13.62
N PRO A 146 -1.20 -9.98 -14.19
CA PRO A 146 0.13 -10.31 -14.70
C PRO A 146 0.41 -9.51 -15.99
N VAL A 147 1.56 -8.83 -16.03
CA VAL A 147 2.04 -8.09 -17.21
C VAL A 147 3.51 -7.73 -17.05
N ALA A 148 4.22 -7.56 -18.17
CA ALA A 148 5.59 -7.06 -18.14
C ALA A 148 5.69 -5.70 -17.41
N PRO A 149 6.75 -5.46 -16.64
CA PRO A 149 6.89 -4.26 -15.84
C PRO A 149 6.99 -3.03 -16.74
N THR A 150 6.25 -1.98 -16.36
CA THR A 150 6.30 -0.66 -16.97
C THR A 150 6.48 0.41 -15.88
N PRO A 151 6.96 1.61 -16.21
CA PRO A 151 7.09 2.68 -15.23
C PRO A 151 5.76 3.00 -14.51
N PRO A 152 5.81 3.56 -13.28
CA PRO A 152 4.62 4.02 -12.59
C PRO A 152 3.78 4.98 -13.45
N LEU A 153 2.45 4.90 -13.32
CA LEU A 153 1.51 5.72 -14.07
C LEU A 153 0.44 6.31 -13.16
N THR A 154 0.29 7.62 -13.17
CA THR A 154 -0.79 8.31 -12.46
C THR A 154 -1.95 8.55 -13.43
N LEU A 155 -3.10 7.94 -13.17
CA LEU A 155 -4.30 8.01 -14.00
C LEU A 155 -5.28 9.08 -13.55
N SER A 156 -5.37 9.34 -12.23
CA SER A 156 -6.23 10.38 -11.66
C SER A 156 -5.55 11.03 -10.46
N THR A 157 -5.70 12.35 -10.37
CA THR A 157 -5.26 13.16 -9.23
C THR A 157 -6.34 14.17 -8.83
N GLY A 158 -7.10 13.87 -7.79
CA GLY A 158 -8.26 14.66 -7.37
C GLY A 158 -8.32 14.95 -5.88
N ASP A 159 -7.54 14.27 -5.03
CA ASP A 159 -7.46 14.53 -3.59
C ASP A 159 -6.40 15.59 -3.22
N ARG A 160 -6.60 16.26 -2.07
CA ARG A 160 -5.65 17.25 -1.55
C ARG A 160 -4.47 16.59 -0.87
N ASP A 161 -4.69 15.46 -0.22
CA ASP A 161 -3.64 14.68 0.45
C ASP A 161 -2.52 14.28 -0.54
N GLY A 162 -2.86 13.63 -1.66
CA GLY A 162 -1.92 13.30 -2.72
C GLY A 162 -1.29 14.52 -3.37
N ALA A 163 -2.03 15.64 -3.50
CA ALA A 163 -1.45 16.90 -3.98
C ALA A 163 -0.39 17.45 -3.01
N GLN A 164 -0.62 17.33 -1.71
CA GLN A 164 0.33 17.72 -0.67
C GLN A 164 1.58 16.83 -0.74
N GLN A 165 1.41 15.51 -0.78
CA GLN A 165 2.52 14.55 -0.89
C GLN A 165 3.40 14.81 -2.13
N ARG A 166 2.80 15.14 -3.28
CA ARG A 166 3.56 15.50 -4.49
C ARG A 166 4.28 16.83 -4.41
N SER A 167 3.82 17.73 -3.53
CA SER A 167 4.40 19.07 -3.35
C SER A 167 5.47 19.13 -2.25
N SER A 168 5.51 18.13 -1.36
CA SER A 168 6.59 17.99 -0.38
C SER A 168 7.90 17.68 -1.08
N THR A 169 8.90 18.54 -0.89
CA THR A 169 10.29 18.20 -1.21
C THR A 169 10.68 16.99 -0.36
N PRO A 170 11.26 15.93 -0.94
CA PRO A 170 11.80 14.84 -0.15
C PRO A 170 12.80 15.43 0.84
N LEU A 171 12.54 15.30 2.14
CA LEU A 171 13.53 15.63 3.15
C LEU A 171 14.68 14.65 2.93
N SER A 172 15.78 15.13 2.33
CA SER A 172 17.04 14.38 2.34
C SER A 172 17.51 14.29 3.79
N ALA A 173 17.03 13.27 4.50
CA ALA A 173 17.60 12.91 5.79
C ALA A 173 19.06 12.45 5.53
N PRO A 174 20.03 12.87 6.35
CA PRO A 174 21.39 12.37 6.23
C PRO A 174 21.35 10.85 6.43
N VAL A 175 21.79 10.12 5.40
CA VAL A 175 21.99 8.66 5.40
C VAL A 175 22.87 8.31 6.58
N THR A 176 22.25 7.80 7.65
CA THR A 176 23.00 7.14 8.72
C THR A 176 23.13 5.71 8.26
N SER A 177 24.24 5.39 7.60
CA SER A 177 24.56 4.05 7.11
C SER A 177 24.77 3.09 8.29
N GLY A 178 23.66 2.54 8.78
CA GLY A 178 23.62 1.36 9.65
C GLY A 178 23.35 0.11 8.82
N PRO A 179 23.94 -1.06 9.16
CA PRO A 179 23.71 -2.28 8.38
C PRO A 179 22.24 -2.73 8.45
N ALA A 180 21.63 -2.86 7.27
CA ALA A 180 20.21 -3.14 6.97
C ALA A 180 19.70 -4.55 7.35
N ARG A 181 20.25 -5.17 8.41
CA ARG A 181 19.69 -6.42 8.96
C ARG A 181 19.32 -6.22 10.41
N GLY A 182 18.09 -5.76 10.62
CA GLY A 182 17.45 -5.75 11.92
C GLY A 182 16.90 -4.40 12.36
N GLN A 183 16.90 -3.36 11.54
CA GLN A 183 16.34 -2.06 11.95
C GLN A 183 14.82 -2.07 11.98
N SER A 184 14.12 -2.49 10.94
CA SER A 184 12.65 -2.54 10.93
C SER A 184 12.05 -3.54 11.95
N ALA A 185 12.69 -4.70 12.15
CA ALA A 185 12.29 -5.65 13.19
C ALA A 185 12.63 -5.18 14.61
N ARG A 186 13.79 -4.54 14.83
CA ARG A 186 14.13 -3.96 16.14
C ARG A 186 13.36 -2.69 16.43
N GLU A 187 13.00 -1.91 15.42
CA GLU A 187 12.18 -0.70 15.55
C GLU A 187 10.74 -1.09 15.86
N ARG A 188 10.18 -2.09 15.18
CA ARG A 188 8.94 -2.76 15.60
C ARG A 188 9.00 -3.23 17.06
N ASP A 189 10.06 -3.94 17.46
CA ASP A 189 10.24 -4.41 18.85
C ASP A 189 10.43 -3.27 19.88
N ILE A 190 11.13 -2.19 19.50
CA ILE A 190 11.40 -1.02 20.35
C ILE A 190 10.12 -0.19 20.53
N LEU A 191 9.33 -0.03 19.48
CA LEU A 191 8.03 0.64 19.51
C LEU A 191 7.01 -0.19 20.32
N HIS A 192 6.95 -1.51 20.12
CA HIS A 192 6.10 -2.40 20.93
C HIS A 192 6.48 -2.40 22.42
N ARG A 193 7.76 -2.27 22.76
CA ARG A 193 8.22 -2.23 24.15
C ARG A 193 7.91 -0.88 24.83
N SER A 194 8.09 0.22 24.11
CA SER A 194 7.90 1.56 24.68
C SER A 194 6.43 1.85 25.03
N LEU A 195 5.47 1.27 24.32
CA LEU A 195 4.04 1.43 24.60
C LEU A 195 3.52 0.55 25.75
N ARG A 196 4.19 -0.58 26.07
CA ARG A 196 3.85 -1.39 27.25
C ARG A 196 4.26 -0.74 28.57
N ASP A 197 5.27 0.12 28.51
CA ASP A 197 5.76 0.84 29.69
C ASP A 197 4.95 2.13 29.97
N GLU A 198 4.11 2.61 29.03
CA GLU A 198 3.23 3.79 29.22
C GLU A 198 1.82 3.44 29.77
N GLU A 199 1.45 2.16 29.84
CA GLU A 199 0.19 1.69 30.46
C GLU A 199 0.35 1.17 31.91
N SER A 200 1.50 1.37 32.57
CA SER A 200 1.75 0.97 33.98
C SER A 200 1.75 2.13 34.99
#